data_AF-A0A6G1Q6S4-F1
#
_entry.id   AF-A0A6G1Q6S4-F1
#
_cell.length_a   1.000
_cell.length_b   1.000
_cell.length_c   1.000
_cell.angle_alpha   90.00
_cell.angle_beta   90.00
_cell.angle_gamma   90.00
#
_symmetry.space_group_name_H-M   'P 1'
#
loop_
_entity.id
_entity.type
_entity.pdbx_description
1 polymer ?
#
loop_
_entity_poly.entity_id
_entity_poly.type
_entity_poly.pdbx_seq_one_letter_code
_entity_poly.pdbx_strand_id
1 'polypeptide(L)'
;MSVNPCIGLLLVVLHRTTVTTGCDDSDDFSEDSSYSALPFIFGCLGAFMTIPSVIFAMHKWKLNQTKGSNKTDPLLALNKEEMENKNKCILNQKAVNTNWSLAFAEDLQQTKNKLKKKNGENINLQKELHEYKRKTLGAKKEETVKHLTERRDKSQQQLHDSKLLFESLIEKNEEVEERLTELRDQHKNECLTFVPTHVVNKYMTFNMYVQEHSFMKRDVDAADSGGEVLGSTQSSIFSASCTSMGLICGFAGLTVGLLIAVAVFYKYRRNRNNGRNGNYGGIARNEENKNQELVKLLTDLKGKLEDERDQIKPQLITLEGQREENRQKLQSVEKEITAREMTFDKPEELLKQKEKLLNEQWVLDQRKKDLEKHLLDNERLVEPIEIWHTDLVATIATVCHSLCSVAGLIELTLSATLAVFAAYKWKRERARLLEKNAELQEESLQKEREQEDVVTTLMEVKAELQNQSGLLKVLLEEVERGREENKQTLQSVEKEIMEREIMFEKPEELLRRKEKLLNEQWRLDQRKKNHEKQLLDNERLLEPIEIQIPKLHRNRK
;
A
#
# COMPACT_ATOMS: atom_id res chain seq x y z
N MET A 1 -12.76 54.25 -59.56
CA MET A 1 -11.98 53.01 -59.29
C MET A 1 -10.98 53.35 -58.19
N SER A 2 -11.21 52.88 -56.95
CA SER A 2 -10.23 53.07 -55.86
C SER A 2 -9.84 51.71 -55.30
N VAL A 3 -8.56 51.39 -55.38
CA VAL A 3 -7.95 50.15 -54.88
C VAL A 3 -7.43 50.44 -53.47
N ASN A 4 -7.74 49.54 -52.54
CA ASN A 4 -7.56 49.70 -51.09
C ASN A 4 -6.08 49.46 -50.69
N PRO A 5 -5.40 50.32 -49.88
CA PRO A 5 -3.95 50.27 -49.67
C PRO A 5 -3.46 49.24 -48.63
N CYS A 6 -4.34 48.45 -48.01
CA CYS A 6 -3.98 47.64 -46.84
C CYS A 6 -3.24 46.31 -47.15
N ILE A 7 -3.04 45.95 -48.42
CA ILE A 7 -2.35 44.69 -48.79
C ILE A 7 -0.82 44.90 -48.95
N GLY A 8 -0.37 46.13 -49.15
CA GLY A 8 1.05 46.43 -49.38
C GLY A 8 1.96 46.31 -48.15
N LEU A 9 1.43 46.41 -46.93
CA LEU A 9 2.26 46.45 -45.72
C LEU A 9 2.65 45.06 -45.18
N LEU A 10 1.92 44.01 -45.57
CA LEU A 10 2.13 42.65 -45.07
C LEU A 10 3.22 41.88 -45.84
N LEU A 11 3.58 42.34 -47.05
CA LEU A 11 4.63 41.72 -47.86
C LEU A 11 6.05 42.27 -47.57
N VAL A 12 6.18 43.38 -46.83
CA VAL A 12 7.50 43.96 -46.49
C VAL A 12 8.10 43.31 -45.24
N VAL A 13 7.29 42.74 -44.36
CA VAL A 13 7.78 42.11 -43.11
C VAL A 13 8.27 40.67 -43.33
N LEU A 14 7.77 39.97 -44.36
CA LEU A 14 8.14 38.58 -44.63
C LEU A 14 9.38 38.39 -45.51
N HIS A 15 9.96 39.46 -46.06
CA HIS A 15 11.12 39.36 -46.94
C HIS A 15 12.48 39.61 -46.27
N ARG A 16 12.52 39.75 -44.93
CA ARG A 16 13.74 40.15 -44.18
C ARG A 16 14.32 39.08 -43.25
N THR A 17 14.04 37.80 -43.48
CA THR A 17 14.66 36.70 -42.74
C THR A 17 15.13 35.60 -43.68
N THR A 18 16.17 35.91 -44.46
CA THR A 18 17.05 34.90 -45.06
C THR A 18 18.45 35.50 -45.14
N VAL A 19 19.47 34.65 -44.91
CA VAL A 19 20.93 34.92 -44.88
C VAL A 19 21.38 35.49 -43.52
N THR A 20 22.23 34.85 -42.70
CA THR A 20 23.56 34.25 -42.95
C THR A 20 23.90 33.09 -41.98
N THR A 21 24.56 32.06 -42.52
CA THR A 21 25.39 31.07 -41.82
C THR A 21 26.79 31.62 -41.50
N GLY A 22 27.40 31.24 -40.38
CA GLY A 22 28.85 31.39 -40.16
C GLY A 22 29.32 31.38 -38.70
N CYS A 23 29.88 30.24 -38.29
CA CYS A 23 31.05 29.96 -37.43
C CYS A 23 31.46 30.80 -36.18
N ASP A 24 31.90 30.00 -35.20
CA ASP A 24 32.98 30.16 -34.20
C ASP A 24 32.74 30.85 -32.83
N ASP A 25 32.86 29.99 -31.81
CA ASP A 25 33.57 30.06 -30.52
C ASP A 25 33.42 31.22 -29.51
N SER A 26 33.46 30.77 -28.24
CA SER A 26 33.90 31.41 -26.99
C SER A 26 32.90 32.18 -26.09
N ASP A 27 32.73 31.59 -24.89
CA ASP A 27 32.80 32.12 -23.52
C ASP A 27 31.90 33.27 -23.00
N ASP A 28 31.32 32.97 -21.83
CA ASP A 28 31.00 33.82 -20.66
C ASP A 28 30.62 35.30 -20.85
N PHE A 29 29.40 35.67 -20.45
CA PHE A 29 29.18 36.62 -19.34
C PHE A 29 27.71 36.78 -18.95
N SER A 30 27.54 37.06 -17.66
CA SER A 30 26.35 37.23 -16.84
C SER A 30 25.59 38.57 -17.06
N GLU A 31 24.40 38.61 -16.44
CA GLU A 31 23.67 39.78 -15.90
C GLU A 31 22.51 40.44 -16.71
N ASP A 32 21.34 40.36 -16.05
CA ASP A 32 20.32 41.37 -15.84
C ASP A 32 19.65 42.09 -17.02
N SER A 33 18.39 41.70 -17.25
CA SER A 33 17.39 42.64 -17.76
C SER A 33 16.00 42.27 -17.22
N SER A 34 15.62 42.99 -16.17
CA SER A 34 14.27 43.07 -15.62
C SER A 34 13.36 43.78 -16.62
N TYR A 35 12.43 43.08 -17.26
CA TYR A 35 11.33 43.70 -18.02
C TYR A 35 9.97 43.27 -17.48
N SER A 36 9.24 44.26 -16.98
CA SER A 36 7.93 44.19 -16.36
C SER A 36 6.86 43.63 -17.30
N ALA A 37 6.26 42.50 -16.94
CA ALA A 37 5.09 41.91 -17.60
C ALA A 37 3.74 42.55 -17.16
N LEU A 38 3.74 43.83 -16.81
CA LEU A 38 2.55 44.58 -16.40
C LEU A 38 1.71 45.21 -17.53
N PRO A 39 2.19 45.46 -18.76
CA PRO A 39 1.33 46.01 -19.83
C PRO A 39 0.37 44.99 -20.45
N PHE A 40 0.63 43.68 -20.33
CA PHE A 40 -0.14 42.66 -21.05
C PHE A 40 -1.44 42.25 -20.32
N ILE A 41 -1.47 42.35 -18.99
CA ILE A 41 -2.63 41.94 -18.18
C ILE A 41 -3.76 42.99 -18.25
N PHE A 42 -3.43 44.29 -18.36
CA PHE A 42 -4.43 45.35 -18.53
C PHE A 42 -5.02 45.40 -19.95
N GLY A 43 -4.29 44.96 -20.98
CA GLY A 43 -4.80 44.85 -22.35
C GLY A 43 -5.90 43.79 -22.51
N CYS A 44 -5.78 42.66 -21.81
CA CYS A 44 -6.75 41.56 -21.91
C CYS A 44 -8.06 41.85 -21.16
N LEU A 45 -8.03 42.62 -20.05
CA LEU A 45 -9.24 43.00 -19.31
C LEU A 45 -10.09 44.04 -20.05
N GLY A 46 -9.49 44.91 -20.88
CA GLY A 46 -10.23 45.86 -21.72
C GLY A 46 -11.02 45.22 -22.86
N ALA A 47 -10.54 44.09 -23.40
CA ALA A 47 -11.22 43.36 -24.48
C ALA A 47 -12.44 42.57 -23.97
N PHE A 48 -12.42 42.08 -22.73
CA PHE A 48 -13.53 41.31 -22.16
C PHE A 48 -14.75 42.16 -21.79
N MET A 49 -14.58 43.46 -21.53
CA MET A 49 -15.69 44.36 -21.18
C MET A 49 -16.36 45.06 -22.38
N THR A 50 -15.67 45.16 -23.51
CA THR A 50 -16.20 45.84 -24.71
C THR A 50 -17.10 44.94 -25.55
N ILE A 51 -16.84 43.63 -25.60
CA ILE A 51 -17.63 42.67 -26.39
C ILE A 51 -19.08 42.55 -25.87
N PRO A 52 -19.36 42.41 -24.56
CA PRO A 52 -20.74 42.38 -24.05
C PRO A 52 -21.47 43.72 -24.27
N SER A 53 -20.76 44.84 -24.18
CA SER A 53 -21.32 46.19 -24.37
C SER A 53 -21.78 46.43 -25.81
N VAL A 54 -21.03 45.93 -26.80
CA VAL A 54 -21.41 45.99 -28.23
C VAL A 54 -22.59 45.07 -28.53
N ILE A 55 -22.63 43.86 -27.94
CA ILE A 55 -23.75 42.93 -28.09
C ILE A 55 -25.03 43.52 -27.47
N PHE A 56 -24.91 44.16 -26.29
CA PHE A 56 -26.04 44.82 -25.63
C PHE A 56 -26.54 46.04 -26.42
N ALA A 57 -25.63 46.85 -27.00
CA ALA A 57 -25.98 47.96 -27.87
C ALA A 57 -26.69 47.51 -29.16
N MET A 58 -26.22 46.42 -29.80
CA MET A 58 -26.87 45.84 -30.97
C MET A 58 -28.26 45.26 -30.63
N HIS A 59 -28.41 44.62 -29.48
CA HIS A 59 -29.70 44.10 -29.02
C HIS A 59 -30.70 45.23 -28.74
N LYS A 60 -30.25 46.34 -28.12
CA LYS A 60 -31.09 47.51 -27.84
C LYS A 60 -31.45 48.29 -29.11
N TRP A 61 -30.55 48.37 -30.09
CA TRP A 61 -30.83 48.97 -31.40
C TRP A 61 -31.89 48.17 -32.18
N LYS A 62 -31.82 46.84 -32.13
CA LYS A 62 -32.81 45.95 -32.76
C LYS A 62 -34.20 46.05 -32.12
N LEU A 63 -34.26 46.22 -30.80
CA LEU A 63 -35.52 46.46 -30.08
C LEU A 63 -36.14 47.83 -30.42
N ASN A 64 -35.33 48.86 -30.62
CA ASN A 64 -35.84 50.20 -30.99
C ASN A 64 -36.33 50.30 -32.44
N GLN A 65 -35.91 49.41 -33.35
CA GLN A 65 -36.48 49.35 -34.70
C GLN A 65 -37.89 48.74 -34.76
N THR A 66 -38.35 48.06 -33.70
CA THR A 66 -39.69 47.46 -33.66
C THR A 66 -40.79 48.40 -33.13
N LYS A 67 -40.44 49.64 -32.76
CA LYS A 67 -41.39 50.66 -32.30
C LYS A 67 -41.24 51.95 -33.11
N GLY A 68 -41.80 51.98 -34.31
CA GLY A 68 -41.97 53.24 -35.02
C GLY A 68 -42.04 53.11 -36.54
N SER A 69 -43.20 52.71 -37.06
CA SER A 69 -43.63 53.16 -38.39
C SER A 69 -45.15 53.02 -38.48
N ASN A 70 -45.84 54.04 -37.95
CA ASN A 70 -47.21 54.33 -38.36
C ASN A 70 -47.14 55.17 -39.64
N LYS A 71 -47.36 54.54 -40.79
CA LYS A 71 -47.92 55.21 -41.97
C LYS A 71 -48.93 54.26 -42.60
N THR A 72 -50.18 54.67 -42.50
CA THR A 72 -51.37 54.21 -43.21
C THR A 72 -51.13 54.16 -44.71
N ASP A 73 -51.47 53.03 -45.34
CA ASP A 73 -52.10 52.98 -46.66
C ASP A 73 -52.79 51.62 -46.88
N PRO A 74 -53.83 51.55 -47.74
CA PRO A 74 -54.89 50.56 -47.65
C PRO A 74 -54.67 49.39 -48.60
N LEU A 75 -54.33 48.21 -48.06
CA LEU A 75 -54.41 46.92 -48.75
C LEU A 75 -54.98 45.87 -47.79
N LEU A 76 -56.19 46.16 -47.34
CA LEU A 76 -56.92 45.47 -46.29
C LEU A 76 -57.95 44.52 -46.92
N ALA A 77 -57.50 43.39 -47.43
CA ALA A 77 -58.40 42.26 -47.74
C ALA A 77 -57.70 40.90 -47.83
N LEU A 78 -56.43 40.84 -48.20
CA LEU A 78 -55.76 39.55 -48.52
C LEU A 78 -54.89 38.96 -47.40
N ASN A 79 -54.83 39.59 -46.21
CA ASN A 79 -53.90 39.19 -45.14
C ASN A 79 -54.56 38.67 -43.86
N LYS A 80 -55.89 38.61 -43.80
CA LYS A 80 -56.62 38.11 -42.61
C LYS A 80 -56.55 36.58 -42.50
N GLU A 81 -56.65 35.90 -43.64
CA GLU A 81 -56.62 34.43 -43.73
C GLU A 81 -55.22 33.86 -43.44
N GLU A 82 -54.15 34.55 -43.86
CA GLU A 82 -52.77 34.14 -43.59
C GLU A 82 -52.41 34.29 -42.10
N MET A 83 -52.90 35.34 -41.43
CA MET A 83 -52.73 35.54 -39.99
C MET A 83 -53.52 34.50 -39.17
N GLU A 84 -54.72 34.12 -39.62
CA GLU A 84 -55.51 33.07 -38.96
C GLU A 84 -54.85 31.69 -39.09
N ASN A 85 -54.28 31.37 -40.26
CA ASN A 85 -53.55 30.13 -40.48
C ASN A 85 -52.23 30.06 -39.68
N LYS A 86 -51.49 31.16 -39.56
CA LYS A 86 -50.28 31.22 -38.71
C LYS A 86 -50.62 31.02 -37.23
N ASN A 87 -51.71 31.62 -36.76
CA ASN A 87 -52.16 31.44 -35.38
C ASN A 87 -52.62 30.01 -35.08
N LYS A 88 -53.32 29.33 -36.00
CA LYS A 88 -53.63 27.90 -35.88
C LYS A 88 -52.37 27.02 -35.84
N CYS A 89 -51.36 27.33 -36.65
CA CYS A 89 -50.10 26.58 -36.64
C CYS A 89 -49.34 26.72 -35.32
N ILE A 90 -49.31 27.93 -34.73
CA ILE A 90 -48.66 28.19 -33.43
C ILE A 90 -49.40 27.47 -32.29
N LEU A 91 -50.74 27.49 -32.31
CA LEU A 91 -51.56 26.77 -31.32
C LEU A 91 -51.35 25.25 -31.41
N ASN A 92 -51.32 24.68 -32.61
CA ASN A 92 -51.04 23.25 -32.81
C ASN A 92 -49.62 22.87 -32.37
N GLN A 93 -48.62 23.72 -32.62
CA GLN A 93 -47.25 23.47 -32.17
C GLN A 93 -47.11 23.54 -30.65
N LYS A 94 -47.85 24.44 -29.97
CA LYS A 94 -47.93 24.48 -28.51
C LYS A 94 -48.63 23.25 -27.93
N ALA A 95 -49.69 22.76 -28.57
CA ALA A 95 -50.38 21.53 -28.17
C ALA A 95 -49.47 20.29 -28.33
N VAL A 96 -48.70 20.21 -29.42
CA VAL A 96 -47.72 19.13 -29.61
C VAL A 96 -46.60 19.23 -28.57
N ASN A 97 -46.02 20.40 -28.33
CA ASN A 97 -44.95 20.56 -27.34
C ASN A 97 -45.39 20.23 -25.91
N THR A 98 -46.64 20.56 -25.54
CA THR A 98 -47.18 20.21 -24.22
C THR A 98 -47.38 18.71 -24.07
N ASN A 99 -47.91 18.02 -25.10
CA ASN A 99 -48.03 16.56 -25.08
C ASN A 99 -46.68 15.84 -25.02
N TRP A 100 -45.66 16.32 -25.74
CA TRP A 100 -44.31 15.76 -25.65
C TRP A 100 -43.67 15.98 -24.28
N SER A 101 -43.87 17.15 -23.67
CA SER A 101 -43.35 17.43 -22.33
C SER A 101 -43.99 16.53 -21.25
N LEU A 102 -45.28 16.23 -21.40
CA LEU A 102 -46.01 15.34 -20.49
C LEU A 102 -45.54 13.89 -20.64
N ALA A 103 -45.44 13.39 -21.88
CA ALA A 103 -44.95 12.04 -22.16
C ALA A 103 -43.50 11.84 -21.66
N PHE A 104 -42.64 12.84 -21.80
CA PHE A 104 -41.27 12.80 -21.28
C PHE A 104 -41.21 12.81 -19.76
N ALA A 105 -42.10 13.56 -19.09
CA ALA A 105 -42.20 13.56 -17.64
C ALA A 105 -42.67 12.21 -17.09
N GLU A 106 -43.61 11.55 -17.76
CA GLU A 106 -44.09 10.20 -17.40
C GLU A 106 -42.97 9.15 -17.56
N ASP A 107 -42.20 9.19 -18.64
CA ASP A 107 -41.10 8.25 -18.88
C ASP A 107 -39.95 8.45 -17.85
N LEU A 108 -39.63 9.70 -17.49
CA LEU A 108 -38.69 10.00 -16.41
C LEU A 108 -39.18 9.45 -15.06
N GLN A 109 -40.47 9.59 -14.76
CA GLN A 109 -41.07 9.09 -13.53
C GLN A 109 -41.04 7.56 -13.49
N GLN A 110 -41.33 6.90 -14.61
CA GLN A 110 -41.25 5.44 -14.73
C GLN A 110 -39.80 4.94 -14.57
N THR A 111 -38.83 5.65 -15.14
CA THR A 111 -37.40 5.32 -15.04
C THR A 111 -36.90 5.49 -13.60
N LYS A 112 -37.33 6.56 -12.92
CA LYS A 112 -37.03 6.79 -11.49
C LYS A 112 -37.58 5.66 -10.60
N ASN A 113 -38.78 5.18 -10.88
CA ASN A 113 -39.38 4.07 -10.13
C ASN A 113 -38.65 2.74 -10.38
N LYS A 114 -38.23 2.46 -11.62
CA LYS A 114 -37.40 1.29 -11.94
C LYS A 114 -36.05 1.33 -11.21
N LEU A 115 -35.41 2.50 -11.14
CA LEU A 115 -34.16 2.68 -10.39
C LEU A 115 -34.34 2.47 -8.89
N LYS A 116 -35.41 3.02 -8.30
CA LYS A 116 -35.73 2.79 -6.88
C LYS A 116 -35.92 1.31 -6.57
N LYS A 117 -36.63 0.58 -7.43
CA LYS A 117 -36.82 -0.87 -7.28
C LYS A 117 -35.50 -1.63 -7.32
N LYS A 118 -34.65 -1.37 -8.33
CA LYS A 118 -33.32 -1.99 -8.44
C LYS A 118 -32.41 -1.66 -7.27
N ASN A 119 -32.49 -0.44 -6.74
CA ASN A 119 -31.72 -0.06 -5.56
C ASN A 119 -32.16 -0.84 -4.31
N GLY A 120 -33.47 -1.07 -4.14
CA GLY A 120 -34.00 -1.93 -3.08
C GLY A 120 -33.52 -3.38 -3.19
N GLU A 121 -33.50 -3.94 -4.41
CA GLU A 121 -32.98 -5.28 -4.68
C GLU A 121 -31.47 -5.38 -4.33
N ASN A 122 -30.67 -4.37 -4.68
CA ASN A 122 -29.25 -4.33 -4.36
C ASN A 122 -28.99 -4.27 -2.84
N ILE A 123 -29.76 -3.46 -2.09
CA ILE A 123 -29.66 -3.40 -0.63
C ILE A 123 -29.97 -4.76 0.01
N ASN A 124 -30.94 -5.51 -0.52
CA ASN A 124 -31.25 -6.85 -0.01
C ASN A 124 -30.12 -7.85 -0.30
N LEU A 125 -29.54 -7.84 -1.51
CA LEU A 125 -28.40 -8.69 -1.85
C LEU A 125 -27.18 -8.39 -0.97
N GLN A 126 -26.92 -7.12 -0.64
CA GLN A 126 -25.85 -6.76 0.30
C GLN A 126 -26.09 -7.31 1.70
N LYS A 127 -27.34 -7.31 2.19
CA LYS A 127 -27.68 -7.90 3.49
C LYS A 127 -27.47 -9.41 3.50
N GLU A 128 -27.91 -10.12 2.46
CA GLU A 128 -27.70 -11.56 2.31
C GLU A 128 -26.21 -11.92 2.25
N LEU A 129 -25.41 -11.14 1.50
CA LEU A 129 -23.97 -11.33 1.42
C LEU A 129 -23.29 -11.13 2.78
N HIS A 130 -23.70 -10.11 3.55
CA HIS A 130 -23.19 -9.89 4.90
C HIS A 130 -23.56 -11.02 5.86
N GLU A 131 -24.79 -11.54 5.78
CA GLU A 131 -25.23 -12.67 6.60
C GLU A 131 -24.46 -13.95 6.26
N TYR A 132 -24.24 -14.21 4.97
CA TYR A 132 -23.42 -15.33 4.49
C TYR A 132 -21.97 -15.22 5.00
N LYS A 133 -21.34 -14.05 4.87
CA LYS A 133 -19.99 -13.78 5.42
C LYS A 133 -19.95 -14.01 6.93
N ARG A 134 -20.96 -13.56 7.68
CA ARG A 134 -21.02 -13.78 9.14
C ARG A 134 -21.08 -15.26 9.51
N LYS A 135 -21.87 -16.06 8.77
CA LYS A 135 -21.99 -17.52 8.98
C LYS A 135 -20.70 -18.25 8.65
N THR A 136 -20.04 -17.92 7.54
CA THR A 136 -18.78 -18.56 7.13
C THR A 136 -17.61 -18.18 8.04
N LEU A 137 -17.51 -16.92 8.47
CA LEU A 137 -16.49 -16.50 9.45
C LEU A 137 -16.71 -17.17 10.81
N GLY A 138 -17.96 -17.30 11.25
CA GLY A 138 -18.31 -17.99 12.50
C GLY A 138 -17.85 -19.44 12.49
N ALA A 139 -18.16 -20.18 11.43
CA ALA A 139 -17.74 -21.58 11.28
C ALA A 139 -16.20 -21.73 11.26
N LYS A 140 -15.49 -20.85 10.54
CA LYS A 140 -14.02 -20.88 10.47
C LYS A 140 -13.37 -20.55 11.81
N LYS A 141 -13.94 -19.60 12.57
CA LYS A 141 -13.48 -19.29 13.94
C LYS A 141 -13.67 -20.48 14.87
N GLU A 142 -14.82 -21.16 14.82
CA GLU A 142 -15.09 -22.33 15.65
C GLU A 142 -14.14 -23.51 15.35
N GLU A 143 -13.85 -23.76 14.07
CA GLU A 143 -12.87 -24.78 13.64
C GLU A 143 -11.45 -24.46 14.12
N THR A 144 -11.06 -23.18 14.03
CA THR A 144 -9.75 -22.72 14.51
C THR A 144 -9.62 -22.87 16.03
N VAL A 145 -10.69 -22.53 16.78
CA VAL A 145 -10.72 -22.71 18.24
C VAL A 145 -10.62 -24.18 18.61
N LYS A 146 -11.36 -25.08 17.92
CA LYS A 146 -11.27 -26.53 18.14
C LYS A 146 -9.86 -27.07 17.92
N HIS A 147 -9.19 -26.65 16.84
CA HIS A 147 -7.82 -27.07 16.56
C HIS A 147 -6.82 -26.53 17.60
N LEU A 148 -6.99 -25.30 18.10
CA LEU A 148 -6.15 -24.74 19.14
C LEU A 148 -6.35 -25.43 20.50
N THR A 149 -7.60 -25.79 20.85
CA THR A 149 -7.88 -26.56 22.07
C THR A 149 -7.27 -27.96 21.98
N GLU A 150 -7.41 -28.66 20.85
CA GLU A 150 -6.81 -30.00 20.69
C GLU A 150 -5.27 -29.95 20.78
N ARG A 151 -4.64 -28.91 20.21
CA ARG A 151 -3.19 -28.71 20.31
C ARG A 151 -2.75 -28.42 21.74
N ARG A 152 -3.51 -27.62 22.49
CA ARG A 152 -3.25 -27.34 23.91
C ARG A 152 -3.33 -28.63 24.73
N ASP A 153 -4.35 -29.45 24.52
CA ASP A 153 -4.54 -30.70 25.24
C ASP A 153 -3.39 -31.69 24.95
N LYS A 154 -2.96 -31.80 23.68
CA LYS A 154 -1.78 -32.60 23.30
C LYS A 154 -0.50 -32.09 23.97
N SER A 155 -0.28 -30.78 24.01
CA SER A 155 0.89 -30.20 24.69
C SER A 155 0.85 -30.42 26.20
N GLN A 156 -0.32 -30.34 26.84
CA GLN A 156 -0.47 -30.65 28.26
C GLN A 156 -0.20 -32.13 28.55
N GLN A 157 -0.67 -33.03 27.67
CA GLN A 157 -0.37 -34.46 27.78
C GLN A 157 1.14 -34.72 27.68
N GLN A 158 1.83 -34.13 26.70
CA GLN A 158 3.29 -34.26 26.57
C GLN A 158 4.05 -33.74 27.79
N LEU A 159 3.58 -32.64 28.39
CA LEU A 159 4.17 -32.10 29.61
C LEU A 159 3.98 -33.05 30.79
N HIS A 160 2.80 -33.66 30.91
CA HIS A 160 2.51 -34.66 31.93
C HIS A 160 3.38 -35.91 31.78
N ASP A 161 3.51 -36.43 30.56
CA ASP A 161 4.34 -37.61 30.27
C ASP A 161 5.83 -37.32 30.52
N SER A 162 6.31 -36.13 30.14
CA SER A 162 7.67 -35.69 30.45
C SER A 162 7.91 -35.58 31.95
N LYS A 163 6.92 -35.12 32.72
CA LYS A 163 7.01 -35.02 34.18
C LYS A 163 7.16 -36.41 34.82
N LEU A 164 6.38 -37.39 34.37
CA LEU A 164 6.50 -38.78 34.84
C LEU A 164 7.87 -39.39 34.53
N LEU A 165 8.43 -39.09 33.34
CA LEU A 165 9.79 -39.54 33.00
C LEU A 165 10.85 -38.92 33.89
N PHE A 166 10.72 -37.63 34.24
CA PHE A 166 11.62 -36.97 35.18
C PHE A 166 11.52 -37.55 36.60
N GLU A 167 10.30 -37.82 37.08
CA GLU A 167 10.09 -38.46 38.38
C GLU A 167 10.77 -39.85 38.43
N SER A 168 10.63 -40.66 37.37
CA SER A 168 11.33 -41.96 37.27
C SER A 168 12.86 -41.84 37.21
N LEU A 169 13.40 -40.78 36.58
CA LEU A 169 14.85 -40.53 36.54
C LEU A 169 15.39 -40.13 37.92
N ILE A 170 14.62 -39.36 38.70
CA ILE A 170 14.99 -38.99 40.07
C ILE A 170 15.08 -40.24 40.94
N GLU A 171 14.06 -41.11 40.89
CA GLU A 171 14.04 -42.38 41.64
C GLU A 171 15.25 -43.27 41.29
N LYS A 172 15.61 -43.37 40.00
CA LYS A 172 16.81 -44.13 39.59
C LYS A 172 18.11 -43.50 40.06
N ASN A 173 18.21 -42.17 40.11
CA ASN A 173 19.39 -41.50 40.63
C ASN A 173 19.52 -41.71 42.14
N GLU A 174 18.42 -41.70 42.88
CA GLU A 174 18.40 -42.05 44.31
C GLU A 174 18.88 -43.49 44.54
N GLU A 175 18.43 -44.46 43.74
CA GLU A 175 18.91 -45.85 43.78
C GLU A 175 20.42 -45.95 43.49
N VAL A 176 20.93 -45.18 42.53
CA VAL A 176 22.37 -45.17 42.19
C VAL A 176 23.21 -44.58 43.33
N GLU A 177 22.76 -43.48 43.94
CA GLU A 177 23.43 -42.89 45.09
C GLU A 177 23.45 -43.84 46.30
N GLU A 178 22.34 -44.53 46.57
CA GLU A 178 22.27 -45.56 47.62
C GLU A 178 23.30 -46.67 47.38
N ARG A 179 23.37 -47.23 46.16
CA ARG A 179 24.38 -48.23 45.79
C ARG A 179 25.82 -47.71 45.90
N LEU A 180 26.07 -46.45 45.56
CA LEU A 180 27.39 -45.84 45.72
C LEU A 180 27.77 -45.69 47.20
N THR A 181 26.82 -45.39 48.07
CA THR A 181 27.05 -45.35 49.52
C THR A 181 27.35 -46.73 50.08
N GLU A 182 26.61 -47.77 49.69
CA GLU A 182 26.89 -49.16 50.08
C GLU A 182 28.30 -49.61 49.66
N LEU A 183 28.69 -49.32 48.41
CA LEU A 183 30.04 -49.64 47.92
C LEU A 183 31.14 -48.90 48.69
N ARG A 184 30.89 -47.64 49.06
CA ARG A 184 31.84 -46.85 49.85
C ARG A 184 32.04 -47.44 51.25
N ASP A 185 30.96 -47.91 51.86
CA ASP A 185 31.02 -48.56 53.18
C ASP A 185 31.66 -49.95 53.11
N GLN A 186 31.39 -50.73 52.06
CA GLN A 186 32.11 -51.99 51.79
C GLN A 186 33.61 -51.75 51.67
N HIS A 187 34.04 -50.80 50.83
CA HIS A 187 35.45 -50.47 50.64
C HIS A 187 36.10 -49.98 51.94
N LYS A 188 35.40 -49.19 52.75
CA LYS A 188 35.89 -48.72 54.05
C LYS A 188 36.13 -49.89 55.01
N ASN A 189 35.24 -50.89 55.01
CA ASN A 189 35.39 -52.09 55.83
C ASN A 189 36.53 -53.00 55.33
N GLU A 190 36.70 -53.13 54.00
CA GLU A 190 37.82 -53.87 53.41
C GLU A 190 39.18 -53.21 53.72
N CYS A 191 39.29 -51.89 53.58
CA CYS A 191 40.51 -51.14 53.93
C CYS A 191 40.91 -51.24 55.41
N LEU A 192 39.95 -51.40 56.33
CA LEU A 192 40.25 -51.55 57.76
C LEU A 192 40.81 -52.94 58.13
N THR A 193 40.67 -53.93 57.24
CA THR A 193 41.19 -55.30 57.47
C THR A 193 42.53 -55.58 56.80
N PHE A 194 43.05 -54.66 55.98
CA PHE A 194 44.31 -54.82 55.27
C PHE A 194 45.26 -53.66 55.58
N VAL A 195 46.04 -53.81 56.66
CA VAL A 195 47.28 -53.04 56.86
C VAL A 195 48.45 -53.90 56.42
N PRO A 196 49.05 -53.63 55.24
CA PRO A 196 50.43 -54.03 54.98
C PRO A 196 51.33 -52.80 55.10
N THR A 197 52.31 -52.92 55.99
CA THR A 197 53.37 -51.95 56.30
C THR A 197 54.38 -51.72 55.16
N HIS A 198 54.06 -52.06 53.92
CA HIS A 198 54.94 -51.82 52.78
C HIS A 198 54.11 -51.44 51.57
N VAL A 199 54.32 -50.20 51.10
CA VAL A 199 54.41 -49.77 49.70
C VAL A 199 54.00 -48.28 49.65
N VAL A 200 54.97 -47.41 49.93
CA VAL A 200 54.84 -45.95 49.75
C VAL A 200 55.38 -45.50 48.38
N ASN A 201 55.83 -46.39 47.49
CA ASN A 201 56.69 -45.95 46.38
C ASN A 201 56.25 -46.35 44.96
N LYS A 202 54.94 -46.34 44.62
CA LYS A 202 54.52 -46.71 43.25
C LYS A 202 53.31 -46.01 42.62
N TYR A 203 52.82 -44.90 43.18
CA TYR A 203 51.63 -44.21 42.64
C TYR A 203 51.89 -42.74 42.23
N MET A 204 52.97 -42.50 41.49
CA MET A 204 53.14 -41.22 40.75
C MET A 204 53.21 -41.37 39.22
N THR A 205 53.02 -42.57 38.67
CA THR A 205 53.26 -42.81 37.23
C THR A 205 52.03 -43.29 36.45
N PHE A 206 50.82 -43.06 36.96
CA PHE A 206 49.58 -43.51 36.31
C PHE A 206 48.58 -42.37 36.11
N ASN A 207 49.03 -41.26 35.54
CA ASN A 207 48.14 -40.15 35.13
C ASN A 207 48.53 -39.51 33.78
N MET A 208 49.10 -40.31 32.88
CA MET A 208 49.29 -39.96 31.47
C MET A 208 48.97 -41.21 30.64
N TYR A 209 47.71 -41.48 30.32
CA TYR A 209 47.27 -42.28 29.16
C TYR A 209 45.75 -42.56 29.20
N VAL A 210 44.91 -41.53 29.20
CA VAL A 210 43.48 -41.69 28.83
C VAL A 210 43.00 -40.41 28.13
N GLN A 211 43.43 -40.20 26.89
CA GLN A 211 42.74 -39.28 25.99
C GLN A 211 43.11 -39.59 24.54
N GLU A 212 42.53 -40.66 23.97
CA GLU A 212 42.35 -40.76 22.52
C GLU A 212 41.41 -41.92 22.17
N HIS A 213 40.59 -41.70 21.14
CA HIS A 213 39.62 -42.59 20.48
C HIS A 213 38.17 -42.67 20.99
N SER A 214 37.32 -41.85 20.38
CA SER A 214 35.97 -42.16 19.84
C SER A 214 35.49 -40.88 19.13
N PHE A 215 34.80 -40.83 17.98
CA PHE A 215 34.21 -41.81 17.08
C PHE A 215 33.84 -41.08 15.76
N MET A 216 33.48 -41.85 14.74
CA MET A 216 33.38 -41.54 13.31
C MET A 216 32.45 -40.42 12.80
N LYS A 217 32.96 -39.71 11.78
CA LYS A 217 32.48 -39.65 10.37
C LYS A 217 30.97 -39.50 10.11
N ARG A 218 30.59 -38.38 9.49
CA ARG A 218 29.37 -38.27 8.67
C ARG A 218 29.64 -37.32 7.49
N ASP A 219 30.02 -37.89 6.36
CA ASP A 219 29.96 -37.25 5.05
C ASP A 219 28.49 -37.30 4.59
N VAL A 220 27.96 -36.16 4.13
CA VAL A 220 26.62 -36.06 3.52
C VAL A 220 26.84 -35.81 2.03
N ASP A 221 26.61 -36.85 1.24
CA ASP A 221 26.57 -36.78 -0.21
C ASP A 221 25.31 -36.03 -0.66
N ALA A 222 25.53 -34.99 -1.47
CA ALA A 222 24.49 -34.31 -2.23
C ALA A 222 24.19 -35.13 -3.49
N ALA A 223 23.01 -35.75 -3.50
CA ALA A 223 22.49 -36.46 -4.66
C ALA A 223 21.88 -35.49 -5.69
N ASP A 224 22.53 -35.52 -6.84
CA ASP A 224 22.07 -35.19 -8.17
C ASP A 224 20.73 -35.88 -8.53
N SER A 225 19.79 -35.13 -9.11
CA SER A 225 18.78 -35.70 -10.01
C SER A 225 18.22 -34.61 -10.94
N GLY A 226 18.79 -34.56 -12.14
CA GLY A 226 18.14 -33.98 -13.31
C GLY A 226 16.89 -34.76 -13.72
N GLY A 227 16.00 -34.09 -14.45
CA GLY A 227 14.79 -34.67 -15.02
C GLY A 227 14.08 -33.70 -15.94
N GLU A 228 14.54 -33.62 -17.19
CA GLU A 228 13.81 -33.05 -18.33
C GLU A 228 12.52 -33.84 -18.59
N VAL A 229 11.41 -33.16 -18.88
CA VAL A 229 10.30 -33.74 -19.67
C VAL A 229 9.77 -32.70 -20.65
N LEU A 230 10.14 -32.90 -21.91
CA LEU A 230 9.46 -32.43 -23.11
C LEU A 230 8.07 -33.08 -23.21
N GLY A 231 7.05 -32.27 -23.50
CA GLY A 231 5.70 -32.73 -23.80
C GLY A 231 5.04 -31.85 -24.86
N SER A 232 5.37 -32.11 -26.12
CA SER A 232 4.65 -31.63 -27.29
C SER A 232 3.31 -32.36 -27.42
N THR A 233 2.24 -31.67 -27.81
CA THR A 233 1.19 -32.31 -28.61
C THR A 233 0.42 -31.28 -29.44
N GLN A 234 0.59 -31.43 -30.75
CA GLN A 234 -0.33 -30.99 -31.78
C GLN A 234 -1.72 -31.62 -31.57
N SER A 235 -2.77 -30.93 -31.96
CA SER A 235 -3.65 -31.43 -33.03
C SER A 235 -4.70 -30.39 -33.41
N SER A 236 -5.06 -30.50 -34.67
CA SER A 236 -5.82 -29.59 -35.50
C SER A 236 -7.17 -30.23 -35.86
N ILE A 237 -8.00 -29.41 -36.54
CA ILE A 237 -9.10 -29.79 -37.45
C ILE A 237 -10.47 -30.08 -36.79
N PHE A 238 -11.44 -29.21 -37.10
CA PHE A 238 -12.79 -29.45 -37.65
C PHE A 238 -13.45 -28.05 -37.72
N SER A 239 -14.23 -27.60 -38.70
CA SER A 239 -14.74 -28.14 -39.96
C SER A 239 -15.26 -26.93 -40.73
N ALA A 240 -14.95 -26.83 -42.02
CA ALA A 240 -15.60 -25.90 -42.93
C ALA A 240 -17.04 -26.36 -43.23
N SER A 241 -18.01 -25.44 -43.21
CA SER A 241 -19.04 -25.21 -44.25
C SER A 241 -20.24 -24.41 -43.72
N CYS A 242 -20.22 -23.06 -43.88
CA CYS A 242 -21.42 -22.20 -43.87
C CYS A 242 -21.15 -20.73 -44.31
N THR A 243 -20.11 -20.47 -45.10
CA THR A 243 -19.67 -19.09 -45.42
C THR A 243 -20.32 -18.45 -46.65
N SER A 244 -21.11 -19.16 -47.45
CA SER A 244 -21.65 -18.61 -48.71
C SER A 244 -22.98 -17.85 -48.57
N MET A 245 -23.85 -18.18 -47.60
CA MET A 245 -25.12 -17.44 -47.39
C MET A 245 -24.95 -16.17 -46.54
N GLY A 246 -23.96 -16.13 -45.64
CA GLY A 246 -23.69 -14.95 -44.80
C GLY A 246 -23.21 -13.74 -45.59
N LEU A 247 -22.46 -13.97 -46.69
CA LEU A 247 -21.96 -12.89 -47.54
C LEU A 247 -23.09 -12.18 -48.30
N ILE A 248 -24.06 -12.91 -48.85
CA ILE A 248 -25.14 -12.31 -49.64
C ILE A 248 -26.12 -11.52 -48.75
N CYS A 249 -26.39 -11.99 -47.53
CA CYS A 249 -27.16 -11.21 -46.55
C CYS A 249 -26.38 -9.99 -46.02
N GLY A 250 -25.06 -10.10 -45.88
CA GLY A 250 -24.20 -8.99 -45.46
C GLY A 250 -24.18 -7.84 -46.47
N PHE A 251 -24.15 -8.12 -47.77
CA PHE A 251 -24.17 -7.07 -48.81
C PHE A 251 -25.54 -6.38 -48.93
N ALA A 252 -26.65 -7.10 -48.74
CA ALA A 252 -27.98 -6.49 -48.69
C ALA A 252 -28.14 -5.57 -47.46
N GLY A 253 -27.62 -5.97 -46.30
CA GLY A 253 -27.59 -5.14 -45.10
C GLY A 253 -26.72 -3.89 -45.25
N LEU A 254 -25.55 -4.03 -45.89
CA LEU A 254 -24.64 -2.90 -46.15
C LEU A 254 -25.23 -1.89 -47.14
N THR A 255 -25.91 -2.33 -48.18
CA THR A 255 -26.52 -1.42 -49.16
C THR A 255 -27.70 -0.65 -48.56
N VAL A 256 -28.55 -1.30 -47.77
CA VAL A 256 -29.65 -0.62 -47.05
C VAL A 256 -29.09 0.32 -45.96
N GLY A 257 -28.07 -0.12 -45.22
CA GLY A 257 -27.37 0.72 -44.24
C GLY A 257 -26.72 1.95 -44.87
N LEU A 258 -26.09 1.79 -46.04
CA LEU A 258 -25.51 2.89 -46.81
C LEU A 258 -26.59 3.84 -47.32
N LEU A 259 -27.73 3.34 -47.81
CA LEU A 259 -28.84 4.20 -48.26
C LEU A 259 -29.47 4.99 -47.10
N ILE A 260 -29.60 4.38 -45.92
CA ILE A 260 -30.07 5.09 -44.71
C ILE A 260 -29.04 6.13 -44.27
N ALA A 261 -27.74 5.78 -44.25
CA ALA A 261 -26.67 6.72 -43.94
C ALA A 261 -26.61 7.88 -44.94
N VAL A 262 -26.78 7.61 -46.24
CA VAL A 262 -26.86 8.62 -47.30
C VAL A 262 -28.12 9.48 -47.14
N ALA A 263 -29.27 8.90 -46.79
CA ALA A 263 -30.50 9.67 -46.55
C ALA A 263 -30.40 10.56 -45.32
N VAL A 264 -29.83 10.05 -44.21
CA VAL A 264 -29.54 10.83 -42.99
C VAL A 264 -28.51 11.91 -43.29
N PHE A 265 -27.45 11.59 -44.03
CA PHE A 265 -26.43 12.55 -44.44
C PHE A 265 -26.99 13.59 -45.41
N TYR A 266 -27.88 13.22 -46.33
CA TYR A 266 -28.53 14.13 -47.26
C TYR A 266 -29.51 15.05 -46.52
N LYS A 267 -30.26 14.53 -45.54
CA LYS A 267 -31.14 15.32 -44.67
C LYS A 267 -30.34 16.24 -43.75
N TYR A 268 -29.23 15.76 -43.20
CA TYR A 268 -28.29 16.54 -42.40
C TYR A 268 -27.60 17.63 -43.24
N ARG A 269 -27.15 17.31 -44.46
CA ARG A 269 -26.54 18.25 -45.41
C ARG A 269 -27.55 19.27 -45.92
N ARG A 270 -28.81 18.89 -46.13
CA ARG A 270 -29.90 19.80 -46.48
C ARG A 270 -30.22 20.76 -45.34
N ASN A 271 -30.26 20.27 -44.09
CA ASN A 271 -30.39 21.14 -42.91
C ASN A 271 -29.15 22.03 -42.69
N ARG A 272 -27.94 21.53 -42.98
CA ARG A 272 -26.70 22.30 -42.85
C ARG A 272 -26.54 23.35 -43.95
N ASN A 273 -27.04 23.10 -45.16
CA ASN A 273 -27.06 24.08 -46.25
C ASN A 273 -28.08 25.20 -46.01
N ASN A 274 -29.19 24.92 -45.32
CA ASN A 274 -30.13 25.98 -44.90
C ASN A 274 -29.61 26.81 -43.70
N GLY A 275 -28.59 26.34 -42.98
CA GLY A 275 -27.90 27.08 -41.91
C GLY A 275 -26.58 27.74 -42.31
N ARG A 276 -26.20 27.70 -43.59
CA ARG A 276 -24.85 28.01 -44.08
C ARG A 276 -24.59 29.50 -44.36
N ASN A 277 -25.19 30.38 -43.54
CA ASN A 277 -24.71 31.76 -43.33
C ASN A 277 -24.21 31.98 -41.90
N GLY A 278 -24.05 30.92 -41.10
CA GLY A 278 -23.45 30.96 -39.76
C GLY A 278 -21.96 30.63 -39.77
N ASN A 279 -21.18 31.46 -39.10
CA ASN A 279 -19.72 31.48 -38.95
C ASN A 279 -19.12 30.22 -38.29
N TYR A 280 -19.06 29.07 -38.97
CA TYR A 280 -18.53 27.81 -38.42
C TYR A 280 -16.99 27.68 -38.47
N GLY A 281 -16.28 28.59 -39.15
CA GLY A 281 -14.80 28.60 -39.20
C GLY A 281 -14.14 28.93 -37.85
N GLY A 282 -14.89 29.57 -36.93
CA GLY A 282 -14.38 29.91 -35.60
C GLY A 282 -14.32 28.72 -34.62
N ILE A 283 -15.13 27.67 -34.82
CA ILE A 283 -15.19 26.55 -33.86
C ILE A 283 -13.99 25.61 -34.03
N ALA A 284 -13.60 25.29 -35.27
CA ALA A 284 -12.45 24.42 -35.53
C ALA A 284 -11.12 25.05 -35.06
N ARG A 285 -10.91 26.35 -35.29
CA ARG A 285 -9.72 27.06 -34.77
C ARG A 285 -9.69 27.14 -33.24
N ASN A 286 -10.86 27.17 -32.59
CA ASN A 286 -10.93 27.19 -31.13
C ASN A 286 -10.58 25.83 -30.50
N GLU A 287 -10.94 24.72 -31.14
CA GLU A 287 -10.54 23.38 -30.68
C GLU A 287 -9.05 23.12 -30.89
N GLU A 288 -8.48 23.56 -32.01
CA GLU A 288 -7.05 23.43 -32.29
C GLU A 288 -6.20 24.20 -31.26
N ASN A 289 -6.60 25.44 -30.93
CA ASN A 289 -5.94 26.23 -29.89
C ASN A 289 -6.00 25.55 -28.51
N LYS A 290 -7.14 24.94 -28.15
CA LYS A 290 -7.28 24.21 -26.87
C LYS A 290 -6.42 22.96 -26.81
N ASN A 291 -6.30 22.24 -27.92
CA ASN A 291 -5.45 21.06 -27.99
C ASN A 291 -3.97 21.45 -27.90
N GLN A 292 -3.56 22.55 -28.53
CA GLN A 292 -2.20 23.09 -28.39
C GLN A 292 -1.91 23.54 -26.94
N GLU A 293 -2.88 24.18 -26.29
CA GLU A 293 -2.77 24.56 -24.87
C GLU A 293 -2.64 23.34 -23.95
N LEU A 294 -3.41 22.28 -24.21
CA LEU A 294 -3.35 21.04 -23.43
C LEU A 294 -2.02 20.30 -23.61
N VAL A 295 -1.49 20.24 -24.84
CA VAL A 295 -0.15 19.69 -25.10
C VAL A 295 0.92 20.50 -24.36
N LYS A 296 0.83 21.84 -24.41
CA LYS A 296 1.76 22.70 -23.68
C LYS A 296 1.71 22.46 -22.16
N LEU A 297 0.52 22.34 -21.58
CA LEU A 297 0.35 22.03 -20.16
C LEU A 297 0.93 20.67 -19.78
N LEU A 298 0.76 19.64 -20.61
CA LEU A 298 1.35 18.32 -20.38
C LEU A 298 2.87 18.34 -20.46
N THR A 299 3.44 19.05 -21.42
CA THR A 299 4.90 19.22 -21.55
C THR A 299 5.47 20.00 -20.35
N ASP A 300 4.81 21.07 -19.93
CA ASP A 300 5.22 21.86 -18.76
C ASP A 300 5.14 21.03 -17.46
N LEU A 301 4.12 20.18 -17.31
CA LEU A 301 3.98 19.28 -16.16
C LEU A 301 5.06 18.19 -16.17
N LYS A 302 5.34 17.62 -17.34
CA LYS A 302 6.43 16.65 -17.52
C LYS A 302 7.77 17.26 -17.11
N GLY A 303 8.08 18.46 -17.62
CA GLY A 303 9.33 19.16 -17.28
C GLY A 303 9.49 19.38 -15.77
N LYS A 304 8.43 19.81 -15.08
CA LYS A 304 8.46 19.96 -13.61
C LYS A 304 8.74 18.65 -12.87
N LEU A 305 8.13 17.55 -13.29
CA LEU A 305 8.37 16.23 -12.68
C LEU A 305 9.80 15.74 -12.93
N GLU A 306 10.35 16.01 -14.11
CA GLU A 306 11.75 15.70 -14.45
C GLU A 306 12.73 16.55 -13.63
N ASP A 307 12.47 17.85 -13.48
CA ASP A 307 13.25 18.76 -12.65
C ASP A 307 13.24 18.32 -11.17
N GLU A 308 12.08 17.94 -10.63
CA GLU A 308 11.96 17.41 -9.27
C GLU A 308 12.74 16.09 -9.10
N ARG A 309 12.64 15.18 -10.07
CA ARG A 309 13.41 13.92 -10.07
C ARG A 309 14.91 14.20 -10.05
N ASP A 310 15.37 15.14 -10.88
CA ASP A 310 16.78 15.46 -11.00
C ASP A 310 17.30 16.28 -9.80
N GLN A 311 16.42 16.93 -9.04
CA GLN A 311 16.72 17.50 -7.72
C GLN A 311 16.81 16.43 -6.61
N ILE A 312 15.98 15.39 -6.63
CA ILE A 312 15.95 14.33 -5.60
C ILE A 312 17.17 13.40 -5.70
N LYS A 313 17.60 13.05 -6.92
CA LYS A 313 18.77 12.16 -7.16
C LYS A 313 20.05 12.57 -6.40
N PRO A 314 20.54 13.82 -6.46
CA PRO A 314 21.75 14.22 -5.74
C PRO A 314 21.57 14.22 -4.21
N GLN A 315 20.36 14.45 -3.70
CA GLN A 315 20.06 14.31 -2.26
C GLN A 315 20.20 12.86 -1.81
N LEU A 316 19.74 11.91 -2.63
CA LEU A 316 19.86 10.48 -2.37
C LEU A 316 21.33 10.03 -2.29
N ILE A 317 22.16 10.51 -3.22
CA ILE A 317 23.61 10.26 -3.25
C ILE A 317 24.29 10.84 -2.00
N THR A 318 23.93 12.07 -1.61
CA THR A 318 24.49 12.72 -0.42
C THR A 318 24.13 11.97 0.86
N LEU A 319 22.88 11.51 0.99
CA LEU A 319 22.42 10.71 2.12
C LEU A 319 23.10 9.33 2.18
N GLU A 320 23.33 8.70 1.03
CA GLU A 320 24.03 7.42 0.97
C GLU A 320 25.49 7.56 1.40
N GLY A 321 26.16 8.66 1.03
CA GLY A 321 27.48 9.02 1.54
C GLY A 321 27.51 9.17 3.07
N GLN A 322 26.56 9.91 3.63
CA GLN A 322 26.43 10.09 5.10
C GLN A 322 26.17 8.75 5.82
N ARG A 323 25.35 7.89 5.23
CA ARG A 323 25.03 6.57 5.78
C ARG A 323 26.27 5.68 5.84
N GLU A 324 27.08 5.68 4.79
CA GLU A 324 28.31 4.89 4.75
C GLU A 324 29.38 5.45 5.69
N GLU A 325 29.51 6.77 5.81
CA GLU A 325 30.38 7.39 6.81
C GLU A 325 29.97 6.99 8.25
N ASN A 326 28.66 7.00 8.54
CA ASN A 326 28.15 6.56 9.84
C ASN A 326 28.37 5.07 10.08
N ARG A 327 28.24 4.22 9.05
CA ARG A 327 28.56 2.79 9.14
C ARG A 327 30.04 2.57 9.47
N GLN A 328 30.95 3.31 8.84
CA GLN A 328 32.39 3.22 9.12
C GLN A 328 32.71 3.66 10.56
N LYS A 329 32.10 4.75 11.03
CA LYS A 329 32.21 5.20 12.43
C LYS A 329 31.70 4.14 13.41
N LEU A 330 30.55 3.53 13.11
CA LEU A 330 29.97 2.47 13.94
C LEU A 330 30.90 1.26 14.04
N GLN A 331 31.47 0.80 12.92
CA GLN A 331 32.44 -0.29 12.89
C GLN A 331 33.72 0.05 13.68
N SER A 332 34.18 1.31 13.61
CA SER A 332 35.32 1.77 14.40
C SER A 332 35.03 1.72 15.90
N VAL A 333 33.85 2.21 16.32
CA VAL A 333 33.41 2.17 17.72
C VAL A 333 33.24 0.72 18.20
N GLU A 334 32.71 -0.18 17.38
CA GLU A 334 32.59 -1.60 17.73
C GLU A 334 33.93 -2.31 17.89
N LYS A 335 34.91 -2.01 17.02
CA LYS A 335 36.28 -2.49 17.18
C LYS A 335 36.92 -1.96 18.46
N GLU A 336 36.68 -0.70 18.79
CA GLU A 336 37.19 -0.09 20.02
C GLU A 336 36.55 -0.69 21.28
N ILE A 337 35.23 -0.93 21.26
CA ILE A 337 34.53 -1.65 22.34
C ILE A 337 35.14 -3.04 22.51
N THR A 338 35.31 -3.80 21.42
CA THR A 338 35.87 -5.16 21.48
C THR A 338 37.32 -5.16 22.01
N ALA A 339 38.12 -4.15 21.64
CA ALA A 339 39.49 -4.01 22.13
C ALA A 339 39.55 -3.63 23.62
N ARG A 340 38.64 -2.77 24.09
CA ARG A 340 38.57 -2.33 25.49
C ARG A 340 37.76 -3.27 26.39
N GLU A 341 36.93 -4.15 25.87
CA GLU A 341 36.27 -5.18 26.67
C GLU A 341 37.30 -6.12 27.34
N MET A 342 38.53 -6.15 26.80
CA MET A 342 39.68 -6.83 27.39
C MET A 342 40.45 -5.99 28.44
N THR A 343 40.17 -4.69 28.56
CA THR A 343 40.82 -3.76 29.50
C THR A 343 39.78 -2.92 30.26
N PHE A 344 39.58 -3.24 31.54
CA PHE A 344 38.43 -2.92 32.39
C PHE A 344 38.15 -1.42 32.70
N ASP A 345 38.51 -0.48 31.83
CA ASP A 345 38.34 0.96 32.06
C ASP A 345 37.30 1.58 31.10
N LYS A 346 36.10 1.84 31.66
CA LYS A 346 35.11 2.85 31.23
C LYS A 346 34.34 2.58 29.90
N PRO A 347 33.54 1.49 29.79
CA PRO A 347 32.77 1.15 28.59
C PRO A 347 31.56 2.07 28.28
N GLU A 348 31.07 2.83 29.25
CA GLU A 348 29.82 3.59 29.13
C GLU A 348 29.84 4.69 28.06
N GLU A 349 30.99 5.36 27.85
CA GLU A 349 31.09 6.45 26.88
C GLU A 349 31.02 5.94 25.44
N LEU A 350 31.67 4.81 25.16
CA LEU A 350 31.63 4.16 23.85
C LEU A 350 30.24 3.58 23.54
N LEU A 351 29.53 3.06 24.55
CA LEU A 351 28.15 2.62 24.39
C LEU A 351 27.21 3.80 24.06
N LYS A 352 27.35 4.94 24.74
CA LYS A 352 26.60 6.17 24.40
C LYS A 352 26.92 6.67 23.00
N GLN A 353 28.18 6.64 22.59
CA GLN A 353 28.57 7.02 21.24
C GLN A 353 27.99 6.06 20.19
N LYS A 354 28.00 4.75 20.45
CA LYS A 354 27.37 3.73 19.60
C LYS A 354 25.87 3.97 19.46
N GLU A 355 25.17 4.21 20.56
CA GLU A 355 23.73 4.49 20.56
C GLU A 355 23.41 5.75 19.75
N LYS A 356 24.19 6.82 19.90
CA LYS A 356 24.04 8.05 19.13
C LYS A 356 24.20 7.80 17.62
N LEU A 357 25.26 7.09 17.22
CA LEU A 357 25.50 6.75 15.81
C LEU A 357 24.39 5.84 15.24
N LEU A 358 23.87 4.91 16.04
CA LEU A 358 22.77 4.03 15.64
C LEU A 358 21.48 4.82 15.40
N ASN A 359 21.18 5.79 16.28
CA ASN A 359 20.04 6.69 16.12
C ASN A 359 20.17 7.59 14.88
N GLU A 360 21.36 8.16 14.65
CA GLU A 360 21.64 8.95 13.44
C GLU A 360 21.49 8.11 12.17
N GLN A 361 22.01 6.87 12.17
CA GLN A 361 21.86 5.94 11.06
C GLN A 361 20.40 5.57 10.80
N TRP A 362 19.60 5.38 11.85
CA TRP A 362 18.17 5.13 11.72
C TRP A 362 17.41 6.31 11.08
N VAL A 363 17.74 7.55 11.46
CA VAL A 363 17.15 8.76 10.87
C VAL A 363 17.52 8.88 9.39
N LEU A 364 18.76 8.59 9.02
CA LEU A 364 19.21 8.59 7.61
C LEU A 364 18.47 7.53 6.80
N ASP A 365 18.27 6.33 7.36
CA ASP A 365 17.53 5.25 6.69
C ASP A 365 16.06 5.62 6.43
N GLN A 366 15.40 6.32 7.37
CA GLN A 366 14.03 6.83 7.14
C GLN A 366 14.00 7.88 6.03
N ARG A 367 14.91 8.87 6.07
CA ARG A 367 14.97 9.92 5.03
C ARG A 367 15.23 9.36 3.64
N LYS A 368 16.13 8.37 3.53
CA LYS A 368 16.39 7.67 2.26
C LYS A 368 15.11 7.01 1.75
N LYS A 369 14.40 6.27 2.61
CA LYS A 369 13.14 5.60 2.24
C LYS A 369 12.07 6.57 1.77
N ASP A 370 11.95 7.74 2.42
CA ASP A 370 10.99 8.77 2.02
C ASP A 370 11.34 9.35 0.64
N LEU A 371 12.62 9.63 0.36
CA LEU A 371 13.05 10.11 -0.95
C LEU A 371 12.90 9.05 -2.06
N GLU A 372 13.21 7.77 -1.78
CA GLU A 372 12.98 6.68 -2.72
C GLU A 372 11.49 6.55 -3.08
N LYS A 373 10.61 6.72 -2.10
CA LYS A 373 9.16 6.73 -2.32
C LYS A 373 8.74 7.91 -3.22
N HIS A 374 9.23 9.11 -2.93
CA HIS A 374 8.96 10.29 -3.77
C HIS A 374 9.44 10.09 -5.22
N LEU A 375 10.61 9.49 -5.41
CA LEU A 375 11.16 9.20 -6.73
C LEU A 375 10.28 8.19 -7.48
N LEU A 376 9.84 7.13 -6.81
CA LEU A 376 8.95 6.12 -7.38
C LEU A 376 7.58 6.71 -7.76
N ASP A 377 7.01 7.58 -6.92
CA ASP A 377 5.75 8.26 -7.21
C ASP A 377 5.89 9.16 -8.45
N ASN A 378 7.02 9.85 -8.61
CA ASN A 378 7.30 10.66 -9.80
C ASN A 378 7.49 9.80 -11.05
N GLU A 379 8.24 8.70 -11.00
CA GLU A 379 8.39 7.77 -12.13
C GLU A 379 7.04 7.19 -12.57
N ARG A 380 6.18 6.82 -11.62
CA ARG A 380 4.84 6.29 -11.89
C ARG A 380 3.92 7.31 -12.55
N LEU A 381 4.15 8.61 -12.35
CA LEU A 381 3.40 9.68 -13.00
C LEU A 381 3.93 10.01 -14.40
N VAL A 382 5.25 9.92 -14.61
CA VAL A 382 5.87 10.24 -15.91
C VAL A 382 5.55 9.18 -16.98
N GLU A 383 5.58 7.89 -16.63
CA GLU A 383 5.38 6.80 -17.60
C GLU A 383 4.02 6.86 -18.35
N PRO A 384 2.86 7.10 -17.69
CA PRO A 384 1.61 7.33 -18.40
C PRO A 384 1.63 8.57 -19.29
N ILE A 385 2.28 9.66 -18.87
CA ILE A 385 2.31 10.90 -19.65
C ILE A 385 3.02 10.68 -20.99
N GLU A 386 4.10 9.89 -21.02
CA GLU A 386 4.83 9.56 -22.24
C GLU A 386 4.01 8.70 -23.22
N ILE A 387 3.30 7.71 -22.70
CA ILE A 387 2.42 6.85 -23.51
C ILE A 387 1.29 7.70 -24.14
N TRP A 388 0.69 8.59 -23.36
CA TRP A 388 -0.41 9.44 -23.85
C TRP A 388 0.06 10.47 -24.87
N HIS A 389 1.25 11.06 -24.66
CA HIS A 389 1.82 12.02 -25.60
C HIS A 389 2.12 11.36 -26.96
N THR A 390 2.73 10.17 -26.96
CA THR A 390 3.07 9.45 -28.19
C THR A 390 1.83 9.00 -28.98
N ASP A 391 0.82 8.45 -28.30
CA ASP A 391 -0.45 8.05 -28.93
C ASP A 391 -1.23 9.23 -29.51
N LEU A 392 -1.25 10.38 -28.81
CA LEU A 392 -1.93 11.58 -29.27
C LEU A 392 -1.26 12.15 -30.54
N VAL A 393 0.07 12.26 -30.54
CA VAL A 393 0.83 12.75 -31.70
C VAL A 393 0.65 11.84 -32.91
N ALA A 394 0.72 10.52 -32.72
CA ALA A 394 0.50 9.55 -33.79
C ALA A 394 -0.92 9.65 -34.40
N THR A 395 -1.93 9.85 -33.54
CA THR A 395 -3.33 10.01 -33.96
C THR A 395 -3.54 11.30 -34.76
N ILE A 396 -2.95 12.41 -34.33
CA ILE A 396 -3.07 13.69 -35.07
C ILE A 396 -2.40 13.57 -36.45
N ALA A 397 -1.22 12.96 -36.54
CA ALA A 397 -0.50 12.78 -37.80
C ALA A 397 -1.29 11.93 -38.81
N THR A 398 -1.89 10.82 -38.36
CA THR A 398 -2.70 9.95 -39.22
C THR A 398 -3.98 10.63 -39.72
N VAL A 399 -4.65 11.41 -38.86
CA VAL A 399 -5.84 12.17 -39.26
C VAL A 399 -5.49 13.25 -40.30
N CYS A 400 -4.37 13.96 -40.14
CA CYS A 400 -3.95 15.00 -41.09
C CYS A 400 -3.63 14.47 -42.50
N HIS A 401 -3.09 13.25 -42.63
CA HIS A 401 -2.81 12.65 -43.93
C HIS A 401 -4.08 12.16 -44.68
N SER A 402 -5.11 11.76 -43.95
CA SER A 402 -6.38 11.20 -44.50
C SER A 402 -7.30 12.26 -45.15
N LEU A 403 -7.18 13.53 -44.77
CA LEU A 403 -8.15 14.57 -45.15
C LEU A 403 -8.02 15.13 -46.60
N CYS A 404 -7.10 14.63 -47.44
CA CYS A 404 -6.79 15.21 -48.76
C CYS A 404 -7.44 14.54 -50.00
N SER A 405 -8.37 13.59 -49.86
CA SER A 405 -8.97 12.84 -51.00
C SER A 405 -10.51 12.69 -50.87
N VAL A 406 -11.21 12.25 -51.93
CA VAL A 406 -12.61 11.74 -51.83
C VAL A 406 -12.68 10.51 -50.93
N ALA A 407 -11.57 9.77 -50.80
CA ALA A 407 -11.35 8.82 -49.71
C ALA A 407 -11.45 9.48 -48.32
N GLY A 408 -11.08 10.76 -48.21
CA GLY A 408 -11.15 11.56 -46.99
C GLY A 408 -12.56 11.72 -46.42
N LEU A 409 -13.63 11.67 -47.22
CA LEU A 409 -15.00 11.65 -46.66
C LEU A 409 -15.35 10.29 -46.05
N ILE A 410 -14.91 9.21 -46.70
CA ILE A 410 -15.07 7.84 -46.17
C ILE A 410 -14.23 7.70 -44.89
N GLU A 411 -13.00 8.17 -44.92
CA GLU A 411 -12.09 8.22 -43.77
C GLU A 411 -12.62 9.13 -42.66
N LEU A 412 -13.31 10.22 -42.96
CA LEU A 412 -13.94 11.08 -41.94
C LEU A 412 -15.14 10.37 -41.29
N THR A 413 -15.95 9.62 -42.06
CA THR A 413 -17.00 8.76 -41.47
C THR A 413 -16.43 7.59 -40.68
N LEU A 414 -15.38 6.92 -41.17
CA LEU A 414 -14.72 5.84 -40.43
C LEU A 414 -14.04 6.37 -39.18
N SER A 415 -13.36 7.50 -39.26
CA SER A 415 -12.75 8.22 -38.13
C SER A 415 -13.80 8.62 -37.10
N ALA A 416 -14.94 9.19 -37.51
CA ALA A 416 -16.04 9.50 -36.61
C ALA A 416 -16.62 8.23 -35.94
N THR A 417 -16.75 7.14 -36.69
CA THR A 417 -17.25 5.86 -36.16
C THR A 417 -16.26 5.24 -35.17
N LEU A 418 -14.96 5.28 -35.48
CA LEU A 418 -13.87 4.85 -34.61
C LEU A 418 -13.77 5.73 -33.37
N ALA A 419 -13.97 7.04 -33.48
CA ALA A 419 -13.99 7.96 -32.35
C ALA A 419 -15.16 7.67 -31.40
N VAL A 420 -16.36 7.38 -31.94
CA VAL A 420 -17.52 6.95 -31.13
C VAL A 420 -17.25 5.59 -30.47
N PHE A 421 -16.66 4.64 -31.20
CA PHE A 421 -16.28 3.34 -30.64
C PHE A 421 -15.22 3.46 -29.55
N ALA A 422 -14.20 4.30 -29.75
CA ALA A 422 -13.17 4.61 -28.77
C ALA A 422 -13.76 5.30 -27.54
N ALA A 423 -14.64 6.29 -27.72
CA ALA A 423 -15.33 6.95 -26.61
C ALA A 423 -16.22 5.97 -25.82
N TYR A 424 -16.90 5.05 -26.50
CA TYR A 424 -17.68 3.99 -25.86
C TYR A 424 -16.79 3.01 -25.08
N LYS A 425 -15.69 2.54 -25.68
CA LYS A 425 -14.70 1.66 -25.04
C LYS A 425 -14.09 2.34 -23.81
N TRP A 426 -13.68 3.60 -23.96
CA TRP A 426 -13.18 4.45 -22.87
C TRP A 426 -14.20 4.58 -21.73
N LYS A 427 -15.47 4.85 -22.04
CA LYS A 427 -16.52 4.96 -21.02
C LYS A 427 -16.73 3.65 -20.26
N ARG A 428 -16.64 2.50 -20.95
CA ARG A 428 -16.73 1.17 -20.34
C ARG A 428 -15.51 0.85 -19.46
N GLU A 429 -14.31 1.15 -19.93
CA GLU A 429 -13.07 0.97 -19.15
C GLU A 429 -13.02 1.89 -17.95
N ARG A 430 -13.45 3.15 -18.10
CA ARG A 430 -13.61 4.08 -16.98
C ARG A 430 -14.57 3.55 -15.93
N ALA A 431 -15.70 2.96 -16.33
CA ALA A 431 -16.64 2.35 -15.38
C ALA A 431 -16.01 1.16 -14.63
N ARG A 432 -15.26 0.29 -15.34
CA ARG A 432 -14.52 -0.82 -14.72
C ARG A 432 -13.41 -0.36 -13.78
N LEU A 433 -12.71 0.72 -14.12
CA LEU A 433 -11.68 1.31 -13.27
C LEU A 433 -12.28 1.93 -12.01
N LEU A 434 -13.43 2.60 -12.14
CA LEU A 434 -14.16 3.12 -10.98
C LEU A 434 -14.67 2.00 -10.07
N GLU A 435 -15.17 0.91 -10.64
CA GLU A 435 -15.59 -0.29 -9.90
C GLU A 435 -14.41 -0.94 -9.16
N LYS A 436 -13.27 -1.15 -9.84
CA LYS A 436 -12.04 -1.66 -9.22
C LYS A 436 -11.50 -0.73 -8.14
N ASN A 437 -11.54 0.58 -8.33
CA ASN A 437 -11.12 1.53 -7.30
C ASN A 437 -12.03 1.47 -6.07
N ALA A 438 -13.34 1.29 -6.26
CA ALA A 438 -14.26 1.11 -5.14
C ALA A 438 -14.01 -0.22 -4.40
N GLU A 439 -13.75 -1.30 -5.13
CA GLU A 439 -13.39 -2.60 -4.57
C GLU A 439 -12.07 -2.54 -3.78
N LEU A 440 -11.03 -1.91 -4.34
CA LEU A 440 -9.74 -1.70 -3.65
C LEU A 440 -9.90 -0.82 -2.40
N GLN A 441 -10.79 0.17 -2.43
CA GLN A 441 -11.08 1.00 -1.27
C GLN A 441 -11.78 0.19 -0.17
N GLU A 442 -12.75 -0.66 -0.52
CA GLU A 442 -13.39 -1.56 0.45
C GLU A 442 -12.40 -2.59 1.02
N GLU A 443 -11.52 -3.15 0.17
CA GLU A 443 -10.46 -4.08 0.60
C GLU A 443 -9.47 -3.40 1.56
N SER A 444 -9.07 -2.16 1.28
CA SER A 444 -8.19 -1.39 2.18
C SER A 444 -8.84 -1.13 3.53
N LEU A 445 -10.13 -0.79 3.54
CA LEU A 445 -10.88 -0.51 4.77
C LEU A 445 -11.12 -1.80 5.57
N GLN A 446 -11.27 -2.94 4.89
CA GLN A 446 -11.35 -4.24 5.53
C GLN A 446 -10.01 -4.63 6.19
N LYS A 447 -8.89 -4.42 5.51
CA LYS A 447 -7.55 -4.66 6.09
C LYS A 447 -7.27 -3.74 7.28
N GLU A 448 -7.72 -2.48 7.24
CA GLU A 448 -7.61 -1.57 8.38
C GLU A 448 -8.39 -2.10 9.59
N ARG A 449 -9.63 -2.57 9.39
CA ARG A 449 -10.43 -3.18 10.48
C ARG A 449 -9.79 -4.44 11.05
N GLU A 450 -9.27 -5.32 10.20
CA GLU A 450 -8.56 -6.54 10.65
C GLU A 450 -7.30 -6.18 11.44
N GLN A 451 -6.59 -5.11 11.06
CA GLN A 451 -5.43 -4.62 11.81
C GLN A 451 -5.84 -4.01 13.16
N GLU A 452 -6.96 -3.30 13.24
CA GLU A 452 -7.50 -2.78 14.51
C GLU A 452 -7.89 -3.91 15.48
N ASP A 453 -8.51 -4.97 14.98
CA ASP A 453 -8.84 -6.17 15.78
C ASP A 453 -7.56 -6.83 16.32
N VAL A 454 -6.51 -6.95 15.50
CA VAL A 454 -5.20 -7.50 15.93
C VAL A 454 -4.54 -6.61 16.98
N VAL A 455 -4.58 -5.28 16.82
CA VAL A 455 -4.03 -4.35 17.82
C VAL A 455 -4.80 -4.44 19.14
N THR A 456 -6.12 -4.55 19.08
CA THR A 456 -6.98 -4.66 20.27
C THR A 456 -6.67 -5.94 21.05
N THR A 457 -6.62 -7.08 20.36
CA THR A 457 -6.26 -8.37 20.98
C THR A 457 -4.84 -8.38 21.54
N LEU A 458 -3.88 -7.74 20.88
CA LEU A 458 -2.51 -7.58 21.43
C LEU A 458 -2.46 -6.72 22.68
N MET A 459 -3.26 -5.65 22.76
CA MET A 459 -3.36 -4.83 23.97
C MET A 459 -3.97 -5.61 25.15
N GLU A 460 -5.00 -6.42 24.90
CA GLU A 460 -5.60 -7.29 25.92
C GLU A 460 -4.58 -8.31 26.46
N VAL A 461 -3.85 -8.99 25.58
CA VAL A 461 -2.79 -9.93 25.97
C VAL A 461 -1.68 -9.21 26.75
N LYS A 462 -1.30 -8.00 26.34
CA LYS A 462 -0.33 -7.17 27.07
C LYS A 462 -0.81 -6.88 28.50
N ALA A 463 -2.06 -6.46 28.66
CA ALA A 463 -2.63 -6.14 29.97
C ALA A 463 -2.68 -7.36 30.89
N GLU A 464 -3.06 -8.53 30.36
CA GLU A 464 -3.09 -9.79 31.12
C GLU A 464 -1.69 -10.24 31.54
N LEU A 465 -0.68 -10.16 30.65
CA LEU A 465 0.71 -10.48 30.99
C LEU A 465 1.28 -9.53 32.03
N GLN A 466 0.95 -8.24 31.96
CA GLN A 466 1.36 -7.26 32.98
C GLN A 466 0.71 -7.57 34.34
N ASN A 467 -0.55 -7.96 34.36
CA ASN A 467 -1.25 -8.38 35.57
C ASN A 467 -0.61 -9.63 36.20
N GLN A 468 -0.31 -10.64 35.39
CA GLN A 468 0.39 -11.87 35.83
C GLN A 468 1.79 -11.57 36.34
N SER A 469 2.55 -10.69 35.68
CA SER A 469 3.84 -10.21 36.16
C SER A 469 3.73 -9.53 37.53
N GLY A 470 2.71 -8.68 37.72
CA GLY A 470 2.41 -8.05 39.00
C GLY A 470 2.14 -9.06 40.12
N LEU A 471 1.31 -10.08 39.85
CA LEU A 471 1.02 -11.16 40.79
C LEU A 471 2.29 -11.94 41.18
N LEU A 472 3.14 -12.27 40.19
CA LEU A 472 4.39 -13.00 40.43
C LEU A 472 5.36 -12.20 41.30
N LYS A 473 5.43 -10.87 41.14
CA LYS A 473 6.26 -10.01 42.01
C LYS A 473 5.82 -10.08 43.46
N VAL A 474 4.52 -10.01 43.72
CA VAL A 474 3.95 -10.14 45.09
C VAL A 474 4.28 -11.52 45.69
N LEU A 475 4.12 -12.59 44.91
CA LEU A 475 4.49 -13.95 45.35
C LEU A 475 5.99 -14.08 45.63
N LEU A 476 6.84 -13.39 44.87
CA LEU A 476 8.29 -13.37 45.11
C LEU A 476 8.63 -12.71 46.45
N GLU A 477 8.02 -11.56 46.73
CA GLU A 477 8.19 -10.82 47.99
C GLU A 477 7.72 -11.63 49.19
N GLU A 478 6.62 -12.39 49.05
CA GLU A 478 6.12 -13.28 50.11
C GLU A 478 7.08 -14.44 50.39
N VAL A 479 7.65 -15.06 49.34
CA VAL A 479 8.67 -16.10 49.50
C VAL A 479 9.94 -15.55 50.14
N GLU A 480 10.35 -14.33 49.77
CA GLU A 480 11.52 -13.66 50.35
C GLU A 480 11.32 -13.35 51.84
N ARG A 481 10.13 -12.87 52.22
CA ARG A 481 9.76 -12.67 53.63
C ARG A 481 9.80 -13.99 54.40
N GLY A 482 9.23 -15.06 53.83
CA GLY A 482 9.28 -16.39 54.43
C GLY A 482 10.70 -16.94 54.60
N ARG A 483 11.63 -16.63 53.68
CA ARG A 483 13.06 -16.97 53.85
C ARG A 483 13.69 -16.22 55.01
N GLU A 484 13.41 -14.93 55.17
CA GLU A 484 14.00 -14.14 56.25
C GLU A 484 13.45 -14.56 57.62
N GLU A 485 12.14 -14.82 57.72
CA GLU A 485 11.52 -15.39 58.92
C GLU A 485 12.15 -16.75 59.27
N ASN A 486 12.28 -17.65 58.28
CA ASN A 486 12.89 -18.96 58.49
C ASN A 486 14.35 -18.83 58.95
N LYS A 487 15.14 -17.96 58.32
CA LYS A 487 16.53 -17.67 58.70
C LYS A 487 16.65 -17.18 60.15
N GLN A 488 15.76 -16.28 60.59
CA GLN A 488 15.74 -15.82 61.99
C GLN A 488 15.42 -16.97 62.96
N THR A 489 14.44 -17.82 62.63
CA THR A 489 14.11 -18.99 63.46
C THR A 489 15.25 -20.01 63.51
N LEU A 490 15.96 -20.22 62.40
CA LEU A 490 17.09 -21.13 62.30
C LEU A 490 18.26 -20.64 63.16
N GLN A 491 18.58 -19.33 63.12
CA GLN A 491 19.56 -18.72 64.02
C GLN A 491 19.18 -18.84 65.50
N SER A 492 17.89 -18.72 65.82
CA SER A 492 17.40 -18.91 67.20
C SER A 492 17.58 -20.35 67.67
N VAL A 493 17.23 -21.34 66.83
CA VAL A 493 17.40 -22.76 67.15
C VAL A 493 18.89 -23.13 67.27
N GLU A 494 19.75 -22.57 66.44
CA GLU A 494 21.20 -22.79 66.54
C GLU A 494 21.80 -22.25 67.84
N LYS A 495 21.35 -21.08 68.31
CA LYS A 495 21.73 -20.55 69.62
C LYS A 495 21.26 -21.44 70.76
N GLU A 496 20.02 -21.93 70.69
CA GLU A 496 19.46 -22.83 71.71
C GLU A 496 20.20 -24.18 71.75
N ILE A 497 20.59 -24.73 70.59
CA ILE A 497 21.42 -25.93 70.52
C ILE A 497 22.76 -25.69 71.22
N MET A 498 23.42 -24.56 70.92
CA MET A 498 24.71 -24.21 71.51
C MET A 498 24.61 -24.07 73.04
N GLU A 499 23.54 -23.45 73.55
CA GLU A 499 23.28 -23.32 74.99
C GLU A 499 23.03 -24.67 75.67
N ARG A 500 22.22 -25.55 75.06
CA ARG A 500 21.92 -26.89 75.63
C ARG A 500 23.10 -27.86 75.54
N GLU A 501 23.93 -27.74 74.50
CA GLU A 501 25.15 -28.52 74.35
C GLU A 501 26.15 -28.21 75.48
N ILE A 502 26.21 -26.95 75.93
CA ILE A 502 26.98 -26.54 77.11
C ILE A 502 26.36 -27.11 78.41
N MET A 503 25.04 -27.24 78.47
CA MET A 503 24.29 -27.72 79.64
C MET A 503 24.18 -29.26 79.74
N PHE A 504 24.81 -30.02 78.83
CA PHE A 504 24.78 -31.50 78.78
C PHE A 504 23.36 -32.13 78.68
N GLU A 505 22.36 -31.40 78.18
CA GLU A 505 21.03 -31.97 77.88
C GLU A 505 20.98 -32.53 76.45
N LYS A 506 20.32 -33.68 76.26
CA LYS A 506 20.17 -34.34 74.94
C LYS A 506 19.53 -33.38 73.91
N PRO A 507 20.25 -32.94 72.85
CA PRO A 507 19.74 -31.95 71.89
C PRO A 507 18.96 -32.57 70.71
N GLU A 508 18.55 -33.84 70.80
CA GLU A 508 17.97 -34.63 69.70
C GLU A 508 16.71 -33.99 69.09
N GLU A 509 15.87 -33.34 69.90
CA GLU A 509 14.65 -32.67 69.43
C GLU A 509 14.94 -31.37 68.68
N LEU A 510 15.97 -30.61 69.10
CA LEU A 510 16.40 -29.39 68.43
C LEU A 510 17.09 -29.69 67.08
N LEU A 511 17.83 -30.80 66.99
CA LEU A 511 18.42 -31.26 65.73
C LEU A 511 17.35 -31.61 64.70
N ARG A 512 16.28 -32.34 65.11
CA ARG A 512 15.12 -32.58 64.22
C ARG A 512 14.44 -31.29 63.78
N ARG A 513 14.31 -30.32 64.69
CA ARG A 513 13.73 -29.00 64.36
C ARG A 513 14.60 -28.25 63.34
N LYS A 514 15.94 -28.26 63.51
CA LYS A 514 16.89 -27.67 62.55
C LYS A 514 16.79 -28.31 61.17
N GLU A 515 16.75 -29.64 61.10
CA GLU A 515 16.60 -30.38 59.83
C GLU A 515 15.30 -30.00 59.11
N LYS A 516 14.19 -29.89 59.84
CA LYS A 516 12.91 -29.44 59.28
C LYS A 516 13.00 -28.02 58.71
N LEU A 517 13.61 -27.08 59.44
CA LEU A 517 13.78 -25.69 58.97
C LEU A 517 14.69 -25.59 57.74
N LEU A 518 15.76 -26.40 57.67
CA LEU A 518 16.63 -26.48 56.49
C LEU A 518 15.88 -27.02 55.27
N ASN A 519 15.04 -28.04 55.45
CA ASN A 519 14.23 -28.59 54.37
C ASN A 519 13.16 -27.58 53.89
N GLU A 520 12.53 -26.86 54.82
CA GLU A 520 11.64 -25.74 54.49
C GLU A 520 12.36 -24.62 53.73
N GLN A 521 13.61 -24.30 54.12
CA GLN A 521 14.45 -23.32 53.42
C GLN A 521 14.74 -23.75 51.98
N TRP A 522 15.13 -25.01 51.78
CA TRP A 522 15.37 -25.56 50.43
C TRP A 522 14.10 -25.50 49.56
N ARG A 523 12.92 -25.82 50.12
CA ARG A 523 11.63 -25.70 49.42
C ARG A 523 11.29 -24.26 49.05
N LEU A 524 11.62 -23.29 49.91
CA LEU A 524 11.46 -21.86 49.59
C LEU A 524 12.39 -21.44 48.45
N ASP A 525 13.64 -21.91 48.45
CA ASP A 525 14.61 -21.61 47.40
C ASP A 525 14.17 -22.14 46.03
N GLN A 526 13.62 -23.37 45.98
CA GLN A 526 13.06 -23.92 44.75
C GLN A 526 11.84 -23.12 44.25
N ARG A 527 10.95 -22.70 45.16
CA ARG A 527 9.81 -21.86 44.79
C ARG A 527 10.24 -20.51 44.24
N LYS A 528 11.23 -19.85 44.87
CA LYS A 528 11.81 -18.59 44.38
C LYS A 528 12.34 -18.75 42.95
N LYS A 529 13.18 -19.78 42.74
CA LYS A 529 13.75 -20.08 41.42
C LYS A 529 12.69 -20.32 40.34
N ASN A 530 11.60 -21.01 40.69
CA ASN A 530 10.49 -21.26 39.76
C ASN A 530 9.73 -19.98 39.40
N HIS A 531 9.43 -19.12 40.38
CA HIS A 531 8.76 -17.84 40.13
C HIS A 531 9.64 -16.86 39.34
N GLU A 532 10.94 -16.79 39.63
CA GLU A 532 11.91 -15.98 38.85
C GLU A 532 11.95 -16.43 37.38
N LYS A 533 11.95 -17.75 37.13
CA LYS A 533 11.91 -18.29 35.77
C LYS A 533 10.62 -17.92 35.05
N GLN A 534 9.46 -18.03 35.71
CA GLN A 534 8.18 -17.62 35.13
C GLN A 534 8.13 -16.12 34.83
N LEU A 535 8.74 -15.29 35.69
CA LEU A 535 8.81 -13.85 35.49
C LEU A 535 9.66 -13.50 34.27
N LEU A 536 10.82 -14.15 34.10
CA LEU A 536 11.66 -14.01 32.91
C LEU A 536 10.95 -14.47 31.62
N ASP A 537 10.22 -15.58 31.68
CA ASP A 537 9.43 -16.07 30.54
C ASP A 537 8.33 -15.06 30.14
N ASN A 538 7.66 -14.44 31.12
CA ASN A 538 6.67 -13.39 30.88
C ASN A 538 7.28 -12.10 30.30
N GLU A 539 8.43 -11.66 30.82
CA GLU A 539 9.16 -10.51 30.27
C GLU A 539 9.59 -10.75 28.83
N ARG A 540 10.07 -11.96 28.52
CA ARG A 540 10.45 -12.36 27.16
C ARG A 540 9.25 -12.39 26.19
N LEU A 541 8.04 -12.67 26.68
CA LEU A 541 6.82 -12.61 25.87
C LEU A 541 6.30 -11.18 25.68
N LEU A 542 6.51 -10.30 26.67
CA LEU A 542 6.13 -8.89 26.60
C LEU A 542 6.97 -8.11 25.58
N GLU A 543 8.28 -8.33 25.51
CA GLU A 543 9.19 -7.57 24.66
C GLU A 543 8.77 -7.53 23.16
N PRO A 544 8.44 -8.67 22.49
CA PRO A 544 7.94 -8.64 21.12
C PRO A 544 6.63 -7.85 20.95
N ILE A 545 5.72 -7.92 21.94
CA ILE A 545 4.43 -7.23 21.90
C ILE A 545 4.64 -5.72 22.02
N GLU A 546 5.54 -5.29 22.91
CA GLU A 546 5.89 -3.87 23.09
C GLU A 546 6.54 -3.26 21.85
N ILE A 547 7.30 -4.05 21.09
CA ILE A 547 7.89 -3.61 19.81
C ILE A 547 6.86 -3.60 18.68
N GLN A 548 5.92 -4.55 18.65
CA GLN A 548 4.95 -4.69 17.56
C GLN A 548 3.83 -3.65 17.62
N ILE A 549 3.29 -3.31 18.80
CA ILE A 549 2.17 -2.36 18.94
C ILE A 549 2.50 -0.97 18.34
N PRO A 550 3.67 -0.35 18.61
CA PRO A 550 4.06 0.92 17.99
C PRO A 550 4.29 0.80 16.49
N LYS A 551 4.83 -0.32 16.00
CA LYS A 551 5.01 -0.57 14.56
C LYS A 551 3.67 -0.61 13.84
N LEU A 552 2.68 -1.31 14.40
CA LEU A 552 1.32 -1.36 13.86
C LEU A 552 0.65 0.02 13.87
N HIS A 553 0.85 0.83 14.91
CA HIS A 553 0.34 2.21 14.96
C HIS A 553 1.03 3.14 13.95
N ARG A 554 2.34 2.97 13.71
CA ARG A 554 3.06 3.76 12.70
C ARG A 554 2.60 3.45 11.28
N ASN A 555 2.38 2.17 10.97
CA ASN A 555 1.91 1.74 9.65
C ASN A 555 0.48 2.23 9.33
N ARG A 556 -0.26 2.72 10.33
CA ARG A 556 -1.59 3.31 10.17
C ARG A 556 -1.55 4.77 9.71
N LYS A 557 -0.48 5.51 10.03
CA LYS A 557 -0.28 6.90 9.60
C LYS A 557 0.33 6.93 8.20
#